data_AF-A0AA40LMK3-F1
#
_entry.id   AF-A0AA40LMK3-F1
#
_cell.length_a   1.000
_cell.length_b   1.000
_cell.length_c   1.000
_cell.angle_alpha   90.00
_cell.angle_beta   90.00
_cell.angle_gamma   90.00
#
_symmetry.space_group_name_H-M   'P 1'
#
loop_
_entity.id
_entity.type
_entity.pdbx_description
1 polymer ?
#
loop_
_entity_poly.entity_id
_entity_poly.type
_entity_poly.pdbx_seq_one_letter_code
_entity_poly.pdbx_strand_id
1 'polypeptide(L)'
;MKKIRHLSLIELTAFFDAFGIPLKRNKTEKVKGRDNGIFGVPLTVLLESDRKKDPGVKVPLVLQKFFEKVEESGLESEGIFRLSGCTAKVKQYREELDAKFNTDKFKWDKMCHREAAVMLKAFFRELPTSLFPVEYIPAFITLMERGPHIKVQFQALHLMVMALPDANRDTAQALMTFFNKVIANESKNRMSIWNISTIMAPNLFFSRSKHSDYEELRLANTAAHIIRLMLNYQKILWKVPSFLINQVRRMNEATMLLKKQLPSVKKLLRRKTIEREVIINTDASYKPQDFKGTTKIALFKKNEEFRNLEKELCVNLFGSESPEKT
;
A
#
# COMPACT_ATOMS: atom_id res chain seq x y z
N MET A 1 -6.98 6.45 -8.88
CA MET A 1 -5.94 5.86 -8.02
C MET A 1 -4.65 5.49 -8.75
N LYS A 2 -4.66 4.84 -9.93
CA LYS A 2 -3.42 4.46 -10.65
C LYS A 2 -2.32 5.53 -10.73
N LYS A 3 -2.65 6.77 -11.12
CA LYS A 3 -1.70 7.89 -11.18
C LYS A 3 -1.13 8.27 -9.81
N ILE A 4 -1.99 8.31 -8.77
CA ILE A 4 -1.59 8.56 -7.38
C ILE A 4 -0.59 7.52 -6.90
N ARG A 5 -0.82 6.23 -7.21
CA ARG A 5 0.11 5.15 -6.83
C ARG A 5 1.52 5.37 -7.39
N HIS A 6 1.61 5.68 -8.69
CA HIS A 6 2.91 5.91 -9.34
C HIS A 6 3.62 7.14 -8.79
N LEU A 7 2.89 8.24 -8.58
CA LEU A 7 3.45 9.44 -7.96
C LEU A 7 3.91 9.15 -6.53
N SER A 8 3.12 8.43 -5.74
CA SER A 8 3.47 8.08 -4.37
C SER A 8 4.74 7.24 -4.29
N LEU A 9 4.96 6.33 -5.24
CA LEU A 9 6.22 5.57 -5.33
C LEU A 9 7.43 6.47 -5.62
N ILE A 10 7.26 7.50 -6.47
CA ILE A 10 8.32 8.46 -6.78
C ILE A 10 8.61 9.33 -5.56
N GLU A 11 7.56 9.88 -4.94
CA GLU A 11 7.68 10.76 -3.77
C GLU A 11 8.21 9.99 -2.55
N LEU A 12 7.86 8.71 -2.38
CA LEU A 12 8.42 7.86 -1.32
C LEU A 12 9.92 7.65 -1.51
N THR A 13 10.37 7.39 -2.75
CA THR A 13 11.80 7.27 -3.06
C THR A 13 12.51 8.59 -2.81
N ALA A 14 11.99 9.71 -3.32
CA ALA A 14 12.57 11.04 -3.11
C ALA A 14 12.61 11.44 -1.63
N PHE A 15 11.60 11.05 -0.85
CA PHE A 15 11.54 11.27 0.59
C PHE A 15 12.72 10.59 1.29
N PHE A 16 12.93 9.29 1.07
CA PHE A 16 14.04 8.57 1.70
C PHE A 16 15.41 9.05 1.20
N ASP A 17 15.52 9.42 -0.09
CA ASP A 17 16.73 10.01 -0.66
C ASP A 17 17.09 11.35 0.02
N ALA A 18 16.10 12.17 0.40
CA ALA A 18 16.33 13.42 1.14
C ALA A 18 16.92 13.18 2.54
N PHE A 19 16.67 12.00 3.14
CA PHE A 19 17.34 11.55 4.35
C PHE A 19 18.62 10.76 4.06
N GLY A 20 19.05 10.59 2.80
CA GLY A 20 20.20 9.74 2.45
C GLY A 20 19.99 8.28 2.84
N ILE A 21 18.74 7.80 2.82
CA ILE A 21 18.37 6.41 3.10
C ILE A 21 18.08 5.73 1.75
N PRO A 22 18.89 4.76 1.30
CA PRO A 22 18.65 4.12 0.02
C PRO A 22 17.43 3.19 0.11
N LEU A 23 16.39 3.48 -0.68
CA LEU A 23 15.23 2.60 -0.78
C LEU A 23 15.53 1.44 -1.74
N LYS A 24 16.03 0.32 -1.20
CA LYS A 24 16.26 -0.91 -1.99
C LYS A 24 14.93 -1.49 -2.45
N ARG A 25 14.62 -1.34 -3.74
CA ARG A 25 13.53 -2.07 -4.41
C ARG A 25 13.97 -3.50 -4.68
N ASN A 26 14.21 -4.28 -3.63
CA ASN A 26 14.42 -5.70 -3.80
C ASN A 26 13.14 -6.29 -4.39
N LYS A 27 13.28 -7.15 -5.40
CA LYS A 27 12.16 -7.86 -5.98
C LYS A 27 11.56 -8.71 -4.86
N THR A 28 10.38 -8.35 -4.37
CA THR A 28 9.66 -9.17 -3.39
C THR A 28 9.61 -10.59 -3.94
N GLU A 29 10.04 -11.59 -3.17
CA GLU A 29 9.91 -12.99 -3.56
C GLU A 29 8.42 -13.32 -3.64
N LYS A 30 7.86 -13.14 -4.84
CA LYS A 30 6.48 -13.50 -5.14
C LYS A 30 6.45 -15.00 -5.31
N VAL A 31 5.97 -15.69 -4.29
CA VAL A 31 5.55 -17.07 -4.47
C VAL A 31 4.39 -17.08 -5.45
N LYS A 32 4.37 -18.03 -6.38
CA LYS A 32 3.22 -18.20 -7.27
C LYS A 32 2.01 -18.53 -6.37
N GLY A 33 1.07 -17.60 -6.30
CA GLY A 33 -0.17 -17.81 -5.58
C GLY A 33 -0.97 -18.95 -6.19
N ARG A 34 -1.88 -19.52 -5.40
CA ARG A 34 -2.90 -20.43 -5.93
C ARG A 34 -3.91 -19.62 -6.74
N ASP A 35 -4.48 -20.27 -7.75
CA ASP A 35 -5.53 -19.68 -8.60
C ASP A 35 -6.94 -19.96 -8.06
N ASN A 36 -7.06 -20.80 -7.02
CA ASN A 36 -8.32 -21.20 -6.41
C ASN A 36 -8.20 -21.41 -4.89
N GLY A 37 -9.35 -21.40 -4.21
CA GLY A 37 -9.46 -21.48 -2.76
C GLY A 37 -9.49 -20.10 -2.10
N ILE A 38 -9.13 -20.06 -0.82
CA ILE A 38 -9.14 -18.87 0.03
C ILE A 38 -7.73 -18.58 0.54
N PHE A 39 -7.04 -19.59 1.03
CA PHE A 39 -5.71 -19.47 1.61
C PHE A 39 -4.62 -19.63 0.54
N GLY A 40 -3.63 -18.74 0.54
CA GLY A 40 -2.57 -18.75 -0.48
C GLY A 40 -2.96 -18.13 -1.83
N VAL A 41 -4.13 -17.50 -1.93
CA VAL A 41 -4.63 -16.87 -3.16
C VAL A 41 -4.36 -15.36 -3.13
N PRO A 42 -3.91 -14.74 -4.24
CA PRO A 42 -3.75 -13.28 -4.30
C PRO A 42 -5.08 -12.54 -4.06
N LEU A 43 -5.04 -11.42 -3.32
CA LEU A 43 -6.22 -10.58 -3.06
C LEU A 43 -6.96 -10.17 -4.33
N THR A 44 -6.23 -9.91 -5.42
CA THR A 44 -6.83 -9.54 -6.71
C THR A 44 -7.68 -10.65 -7.30
N VAL A 45 -7.24 -11.92 -7.18
CA VAL A 45 -7.97 -13.09 -7.68
C VAL A 45 -9.23 -13.33 -6.86
N LEU A 46 -9.14 -13.23 -5.52
CA LEU A 46 -10.30 -13.32 -4.63
C LEU A 46 -11.35 -12.24 -4.97
N LEU A 47 -10.90 -10.99 -5.13
CA LEU A 47 -11.79 -9.88 -5.49
C LEU A 47 -12.41 -10.03 -6.87
N GLU A 48 -11.69 -10.56 -7.85
CA GLU A 48 -12.26 -10.84 -9.18
C GLU A 48 -13.37 -11.89 -9.12
N SER A 49 -13.23 -12.91 -8.27
CA SER A 49 -14.28 -13.90 -8.02
C SER A 49 -15.49 -13.26 -7.32
N ASP A 50 -15.26 -12.52 -6.25
CA ASP A 50 -16.32 -11.87 -5.47
C ASP A 50 -17.08 -10.83 -6.29
N ARG A 51 -16.39 -10.08 -7.16
CA ARG A 51 -17.01 -9.08 -8.05
C ARG A 51 -17.93 -9.64 -9.12
N LYS A 52 -17.84 -10.94 -9.41
CA LYS A 52 -18.84 -11.61 -10.27
C LYS A 52 -20.20 -11.72 -9.57
N LYS A 53 -20.21 -11.79 -8.23
CA LYS A 53 -21.43 -11.81 -7.41
C LYS A 53 -21.90 -10.39 -7.09
N ASP A 54 -20.97 -9.51 -6.69
CA ASP A 54 -21.25 -8.11 -6.38
C ASP A 54 -20.13 -7.19 -6.91
N PRO A 55 -20.36 -6.45 -8.01
CA PRO A 55 -19.37 -5.55 -8.61
C PRO A 55 -18.83 -4.46 -7.67
N GLY A 56 -19.55 -4.14 -6.58
CA GLY A 56 -19.18 -3.14 -5.59
C GLY A 56 -18.10 -3.59 -4.60
N VAL A 57 -17.76 -4.88 -4.57
CA VAL A 57 -16.85 -5.45 -3.57
C VAL A 57 -15.42 -4.93 -3.73
N LYS A 58 -14.90 -4.32 -2.65
CA LYS A 58 -13.53 -3.81 -2.54
C LYS A 58 -12.63 -4.61 -1.61
N VAL A 59 -13.22 -5.40 -0.71
CA VAL A 59 -12.52 -6.25 0.26
C VAL A 59 -13.07 -7.66 0.12
N PRO A 60 -12.22 -8.71 0.05
CA PRO A 60 -12.69 -10.09 -0.09
C PRO A 60 -13.79 -10.45 0.90
N LEU A 61 -14.87 -11.07 0.43
CA LEU A 61 -16.06 -11.38 1.23
C LEU A 61 -15.71 -12.27 2.43
N VAL A 62 -14.76 -13.18 2.27
CA VAL A 62 -14.28 -14.05 3.35
C VAL A 62 -13.67 -13.29 4.53
N LEU A 63 -12.97 -12.17 4.25
CA LEU A 63 -12.42 -11.31 5.30
C LEU A 63 -13.53 -10.58 6.04
N GLN A 64 -14.55 -10.10 5.32
CA GLN A 64 -15.72 -9.47 5.93
C GLN A 64 -16.44 -10.45 6.86
N LYS A 65 -16.57 -11.72 6.46
CA LYS A 65 -17.13 -12.78 7.32
C LYS A 65 -16.29 -13.06 8.56
N PHE A 66 -14.96 -13.06 8.46
CA PHE A 66 -14.13 -13.15 9.68
C PHE A 66 -14.30 -11.95 10.61
N PHE A 67 -14.43 -10.73 10.07
CA PHE A 67 -14.72 -9.55 10.89
C PHE A 67 -16.06 -9.69 11.59
N GLU A 68 -17.14 -10.01 10.85
CA GLU A 68 -18.49 -10.25 11.39
C GLU A 68 -18.46 -11.27 12.54
N LYS A 69 -17.81 -12.42 12.34
CA LYS A 69 -17.72 -13.47 13.37
C LYS A 69 -16.97 -13.05 14.64
N VAL A 70 -15.98 -12.16 14.53
CA VAL A 70 -15.30 -11.61 15.71
C VAL A 70 -16.14 -10.49 16.33
N GLU A 71 -16.87 -9.71 15.55
CA GLU A 71 -17.74 -8.64 16.04
C GLU A 71 -18.96 -9.18 16.81
N GLU A 72 -19.50 -10.34 16.43
CA GLU A 72 -20.66 -10.97 17.09
C GLU A 72 -20.45 -11.26 18.58
N SER A 73 -19.27 -11.73 18.97
CA SER A 73 -19.02 -12.16 20.36
C SER A 73 -17.57 -12.00 20.85
N GLY A 74 -16.66 -11.59 19.97
CA GLY A 74 -15.24 -11.52 20.25
C GLY A 74 -14.74 -10.17 20.75
N LEU A 75 -15.50 -9.08 20.60
CA LEU A 75 -15.05 -7.74 21.00
C LEU A 75 -14.86 -7.61 22.51
N GLU A 76 -15.60 -8.35 23.32
CA GLU A 76 -15.46 -8.34 24.78
C GLU A 76 -14.69 -9.56 25.32
N SER A 77 -14.36 -10.52 24.44
CA SER A 77 -13.68 -11.75 24.84
C SER A 77 -12.23 -11.47 25.20
N GLU A 78 -11.86 -11.79 26.44
CA GLU A 78 -10.48 -11.65 26.92
C GLU A 78 -9.49 -12.39 26.00
N GLY A 79 -8.42 -11.66 25.64
CA GLY A 79 -7.32 -12.18 24.86
C GLY A 79 -7.68 -12.52 23.41
N ILE A 80 -8.72 -11.93 22.82
CA ILE A 80 -9.02 -12.10 21.39
C ILE A 80 -7.77 -11.79 20.54
N PHE A 81 -7.52 -12.56 19.47
CA PHE A 81 -6.26 -12.59 18.69
C PHE A 81 -5.00 -13.10 19.41
N ARG A 82 -4.91 -13.02 20.73
CA ARG A 82 -3.78 -13.59 21.51
C ARG A 82 -3.97 -15.08 21.75
N LEU A 83 -5.14 -15.47 22.23
CA LEU A 83 -5.46 -16.86 22.57
C LEU A 83 -5.83 -17.66 21.31
N SER A 84 -5.34 -18.90 21.24
CA SER A 84 -5.63 -19.83 20.15
C SER A 84 -7.03 -20.45 20.31
N GLY A 85 -7.71 -20.67 19.19
CA GLY A 85 -8.90 -21.52 19.14
C GLY A 85 -8.57 -23.01 19.15
N CYS A 86 -9.58 -23.86 18.98
CA CYS A 86 -9.39 -25.31 18.87
C CYS A 86 -8.66 -25.64 17.56
N THR A 87 -7.41 -26.11 17.64
CA THR A 87 -6.55 -26.38 16.48
C THR A 87 -7.18 -27.35 15.47
N ALA A 88 -7.85 -28.40 15.97
CA ALA A 88 -8.53 -29.38 15.11
C ALA A 88 -9.66 -28.72 14.30
N LYS A 89 -10.48 -27.88 14.94
CA LYS A 89 -11.56 -27.13 14.27
C LYS A 89 -11.01 -26.10 13.29
N VAL A 90 -9.96 -25.36 13.66
CA VAL A 90 -9.29 -24.40 12.75
C VAL A 90 -8.82 -25.11 11.48
N LYS A 91 -8.17 -26.28 11.60
CA LYS A 91 -7.75 -27.09 10.46
C LYS A 91 -8.95 -27.53 9.60
N GLN A 92 -9.99 -28.04 10.23
CA GLN A 92 -11.22 -28.45 9.54
C GLN A 92 -11.87 -27.29 8.77
N TYR A 93 -12.09 -26.14 9.43
CA TYR A 93 -12.70 -24.97 8.80
C TYR A 93 -11.87 -24.41 7.67
N ARG A 94 -10.55 -24.49 7.77
CA ARG A 94 -9.64 -24.09 6.70
C ARG A 94 -9.85 -24.92 5.45
N GLU A 95 -9.83 -26.25 5.58
CA GLU A 95 -10.05 -27.17 4.45
C GLU A 95 -11.46 -26.95 3.85
N GLU A 96 -12.47 -26.75 4.71
CA GLU A 96 -13.83 -26.53 4.27
C GLU A 96 -14.02 -25.18 3.55
N LEU A 97 -13.40 -24.10 4.03
CA LEU A 97 -13.44 -22.79 3.37
C LEU A 97 -12.74 -22.83 2.02
N ASP A 98 -11.56 -23.45 1.94
CA ASP A 98 -10.82 -23.61 0.68
C ASP A 98 -11.63 -24.37 -0.37
N ALA A 99 -12.43 -25.36 0.04
CA ALA A 99 -13.24 -26.16 -0.87
C ALA A 99 -14.60 -25.54 -1.19
N LYS A 100 -15.29 -24.92 -0.21
CA LYS A 100 -16.72 -24.63 -0.30
C LYS A 100 -17.07 -23.15 -0.29
N PHE A 101 -16.16 -22.23 0.02
CA PHE A 101 -16.51 -20.80 0.18
C PHE A 101 -17.19 -20.22 -1.06
N ASN A 102 -16.66 -20.48 -2.26
CA ASN A 102 -17.25 -19.96 -3.50
C ASN A 102 -18.67 -20.48 -3.78
N THR A 103 -19.06 -21.61 -3.17
CA THR A 103 -20.41 -22.20 -3.29
C THR A 103 -21.39 -21.71 -2.22
N ASP A 104 -20.96 -20.81 -1.31
CA ASP A 104 -21.74 -20.28 -0.19
C ASP A 104 -22.33 -21.38 0.74
N LYS A 105 -21.68 -22.55 0.80
CA LYS A 105 -22.10 -23.71 1.61
C LYS A 105 -21.42 -23.79 2.99
N PHE A 106 -20.54 -22.85 3.31
CA PHE A 106 -19.83 -22.87 4.59
C PHE A 106 -20.74 -22.45 5.75
N LYS A 107 -20.75 -23.23 6.83
CA LYS A 107 -21.59 -23.02 8.02
C LYS A 107 -20.90 -22.13 9.05
N TRP A 108 -21.04 -20.81 8.88
CA TRP A 108 -20.43 -19.79 9.76
C TRP A 108 -20.96 -19.79 11.20
N ASP A 109 -22.17 -20.32 11.42
CA ASP A 109 -22.81 -20.47 12.74
C ASP A 109 -21.99 -21.36 13.69
N LYS A 110 -21.25 -22.34 13.14
CA LYS A 110 -20.46 -23.28 13.94
C LYS A 110 -19.10 -22.73 14.39
N MET A 111 -18.58 -21.72 13.69
CA MET A 111 -17.28 -21.13 13.98
C MET A 111 -17.43 -20.11 15.11
N CYS A 112 -16.56 -20.19 16.13
CA CYS A 112 -16.50 -19.16 17.17
C CYS A 112 -15.54 -18.03 16.81
N HIS A 113 -15.64 -16.92 17.54
CA HIS A 113 -14.79 -15.73 17.36
C HIS A 113 -13.29 -16.02 17.50
N ARG A 114 -12.88 -16.96 18.37
CA ARG A 114 -11.47 -17.34 18.54
C ARG A 114 -10.92 -18.05 17.29
N GLU A 115 -11.71 -18.94 16.69
CA GLU A 115 -11.35 -19.61 15.44
C GLU A 115 -11.29 -18.62 14.29
N ALA A 116 -12.27 -17.72 14.16
CA ALA A 116 -12.26 -16.64 13.18
C ALA A 116 -11.02 -15.75 13.31
N ALA A 117 -10.62 -15.40 14.53
CA ALA A 117 -9.40 -14.62 14.77
C ALA A 117 -8.11 -15.35 14.37
N VAL A 118 -8.02 -16.67 14.60
CA VAL A 118 -6.89 -17.49 14.12
C VAL A 118 -6.86 -17.53 12.60
N MET A 119 -8.03 -17.74 11.98
CA MET A 119 -8.18 -17.80 10.52
C MET A 119 -7.85 -16.47 9.84
N LEU A 120 -8.24 -15.35 10.44
CA LEU A 120 -7.89 -14.01 9.96
C LEU A 120 -6.37 -13.81 9.93
N LYS A 121 -5.67 -14.19 11.00
CA LYS A 121 -4.19 -14.14 11.05
C LYS A 121 -3.56 -15.04 9.98
N ALA A 122 -4.06 -16.27 9.87
CA ALA A 122 -3.57 -17.25 8.89
C ALA A 122 -3.76 -16.77 7.45
N PHE A 123 -4.94 -16.19 7.15
CA PHE A 123 -5.25 -15.64 5.83
C PHE A 123 -4.18 -14.65 5.37
N PHE A 124 -3.86 -13.65 6.19
CA PHE A 124 -2.86 -12.64 5.80
C PHE A 124 -1.47 -13.23 5.68
N ARG A 125 -1.03 -14.05 6.65
CA ARG A 125 0.30 -14.68 6.65
C ARG A 125 0.56 -15.57 5.44
N GLU A 126 -0.50 -16.13 4.88
CA GLU A 126 -0.41 -17.07 3.76
C GLU A 126 -0.58 -16.42 2.40
N LEU A 127 -0.84 -15.11 2.34
CA LEU A 127 -0.87 -14.40 1.07
C LEU A 127 0.43 -14.65 0.28
N PRO A 128 0.36 -14.73 -1.06
CA PRO A 128 1.55 -14.88 -1.90
C PRO A 128 2.57 -13.76 -1.67
N THR A 129 2.07 -12.55 -1.39
CA THR A 129 2.81 -11.37 -0.96
C THR A 129 2.16 -10.79 0.28
N SER A 130 2.95 -10.30 1.22
CA SER A 130 2.46 -9.61 2.42
C SER A 130 1.53 -8.44 2.06
N LEU A 131 0.59 -8.13 2.96
CA LEU A 131 -0.38 -7.06 2.74
C LEU A 131 0.32 -5.72 2.52
N PHE A 132 1.38 -5.49 3.32
CA PHE A 132 2.25 -4.33 3.20
C PHE A 132 3.64 -4.73 2.70
N PRO A 133 4.32 -3.87 1.92
CA PRO A 133 5.64 -4.13 1.36
C PRO A 133 6.71 -4.20 2.45
N VAL A 134 7.10 -5.43 2.82
CA VAL A 134 8.15 -5.69 3.83
C VAL A 134 9.51 -5.13 3.39
N GLU A 135 9.73 -4.98 2.09
CA GLU A 135 10.95 -4.41 1.51
C GLU A 135 11.21 -2.95 1.91
N TYR A 136 10.20 -2.21 2.37
CA TYR A 136 10.37 -0.85 2.85
C TYR A 136 10.78 -0.78 4.33
N ILE A 137 10.57 -1.86 5.10
CA ILE A 137 10.84 -1.86 6.55
C ILE A 137 12.30 -1.50 6.88
N PRO A 138 13.34 -1.98 6.16
CA PRO A 138 14.72 -1.55 6.42
C PRO A 138 14.91 -0.03 6.36
N ALA A 139 14.28 0.64 5.39
CA ALA A 139 14.34 2.10 5.27
C ALA A 139 13.60 2.79 6.42
N PHE A 140 12.45 2.24 6.84
CA PHE A 140 11.74 2.71 8.04
C PHE A 140 12.57 2.52 9.31
N ILE A 141 13.29 1.40 9.46
CA ILE A 141 14.16 1.19 10.62
C ILE A 141 15.23 2.29 10.68
N THR A 142 15.98 2.50 9.60
CA THR A 142 17.00 3.56 9.54
C THR A 142 16.41 4.95 9.77
N LEU A 143 15.17 5.18 9.31
CA LEU A 143 14.46 6.43 9.59
C LEU A 143 14.15 6.54 11.09
N MET A 144 13.61 5.50 11.74
CA MET A 144 13.27 5.53 13.17
C MET A 144 14.50 5.68 14.08
N GLU A 145 15.63 5.08 13.71
CA GLU A 145 16.90 5.17 14.47
C GLU A 145 17.45 6.60 14.55
N ARG A 146 17.05 7.47 13.61
CA ARG A 146 17.40 8.89 13.63
C ARG A 146 16.49 9.73 14.55
N GLY A 147 15.53 9.10 15.21
CA GLY A 147 14.58 9.77 16.11
C GLY A 147 13.79 10.92 15.49
N PRO A 148 13.27 10.81 14.25
CA PRO A 148 12.58 11.92 13.60
C PRO A 148 11.25 12.20 14.27
N HIS A 149 10.78 13.45 14.14
CA HIS A 149 9.47 13.85 14.63
C HIS A 149 8.34 12.96 14.06
N ILE A 150 7.31 12.71 14.86
CA ILE A 150 6.17 11.84 14.50
C ILE A 150 5.53 12.20 13.14
N LYS A 151 5.51 13.49 12.80
CA LYS A 151 5.01 14.01 11.50
C LYS A 151 5.79 13.44 10.30
N VAL A 152 7.10 13.32 10.41
CA VAL A 152 7.98 12.79 9.36
C VAL A 152 7.75 11.29 9.19
N GLN A 153 7.61 10.56 10.30
CA GLN A 153 7.28 9.14 10.30
C GLN A 153 5.91 8.89 9.63
N PHE A 154 4.92 9.71 9.99
CA PHE A 154 3.60 9.67 9.38
C PHE A 154 3.64 9.98 7.89
N GLN A 155 4.42 10.95 7.43
CA GLN A 155 4.56 11.28 6.01
C GLN A 155 5.11 10.09 5.20
N ALA A 156 6.16 9.43 5.71
CA ALA A 156 6.71 8.23 5.10
C ALA A 156 5.65 7.11 5.00
N LEU A 157 4.92 6.88 6.10
CA LEU A 157 3.82 5.92 6.16
C LEU A 157 2.69 6.26 5.18
N HIS A 158 2.30 7.54 5.09
CA HIS A 158 1.22 8.00 4.22
C HIS A 158 1.55 7.79 2.76
N LEU A 159 2.79 8.11 2.36
CA LEU A 159 3.32 7.82 1.02
C LEU A 159 3.34 6.31 0.73
N MET A 160 3.77 5.48 1.69
CA MET A 160 3.73 4.02 1.55
C MET A 160 2.29 3.51 1.33
N VAL A 161 1.31 3.99 2.11
CA VAL A 161 -0.10 3.59 1.96
C VAL A 161 -0.68 4.04 0.62
N MET A 162 -0.31 5.21 0.12
CA MET A 162 -0.76 5.69 -1.20
C MET A 162 -0.07 4.94 -2.37
N ALA A 163 1.09 4.33 -2.12
CA ALA A 163 1.81 3.48 -3.07
C ALA A 163 1.28 2.04 -3.14
N LEU A 164 0.41 1.61 -2.20
CA LEU A 164 -0.17 0.26 -2.20
C LEU A 164 -1.06 0.02 -3.44
N PRO A 165 -1.14 -1.24 -3.92
CA PRO A 165 -2.21 -1.63 -4.83
C PRO A 165 -3.60 -1.37 -4.23
N ASP A 166 -4.58 -1.03 -5.08
CA ASP A 166 -5.93 -0.68 -4.63
C ASP A 166 -6.55 -1.76 -3.73
N ALA A 167 -6.43 -3.05 -4.12
CA ALA A 167 -6.90 -4.19 -3.33
C ALA A 167 -6.28 -4.28 -1.93
N ASN A 168 -4.95 -4.10 -1.83
CA ASN A 168 -4.23 -4.11 -0.56
C ASN A 168 -4.63 -2.91 0.31
N ARG A 169 -4.76 -1.73 -0.30
CA ARG A 169 -5.11 -0.49 0.41
C ARG A 169 -6.52 -0.55 1.01
N ASP A 170 -7.51 -0.98 0.22
CA ASP A 170 -8.90 -1.10 0.68
C ASP A 170 -9.02 -2.19 1.76
N THR A 171 -8.33 -3.32 1.59
CA THR A 171 -8.26 -4.39 2.59
C THR A 171 -7.60 -3.91 3.89
N ALA A 172 -6.48 -3.18 3.80
CA ALA A 172 -5.80 -2.61 4.95
C ALA A 172 -6.68 -1.59 5.68
N GLN A 173 -7.41 -0.74 4.95
CA GLN A 173 -8.33 0.22 5.55
C GLN A 173 -9.46 -0.46 6.33
N ALA A 174 -10.07 -1.50 5.77
CA ALA A 174 -11.09 -2.28 6.45
C ALA A 174 -10.53 -2.98 7.70
N LEU A 175 -9.33 -3.58 7.59
CA LEU A 175 -8.66 -4.25 8.69
C LEU A 175 -8.35 -3.29 9.85
N MET A 176 -7.81 -2.10 9.58
CA MET A 176 -7.53 -1.11 10.62
C MET A 176 -8.81 -0.57 11.27
N THR A 177 -9.89 -0.40 10.48
CA THR A 177 -11.22 -0.04 11.04
C THR A 177 -11.71 -1.10 12.00
N PHE A 178 -11.62 -2.37 11.61
CA PHE A 178 -12.01 -3.51 12.43
C PHE A 178 -11.18 -3.56 13.74
N PHE A 179 -9.86 -3.42 13.66
CA PHE A 179 -9.02 -3.44 14.87
C PHE A 179 -9.28 -2.27 15.80
N ASN A 180 -9.67 -1.10 15.30
CA ASN A 180 -10.09 0.02 16.15
C ASN A 180 -11.37 -0.31 16.95
N LYS A 181 -12.27 -1.16 16.44
CA LYS A 181 -13.41 -1.68 17.24
C LYS A 181 -12.94 -2.61 18.36
N VAL A 182 -11.94 -3.47 18.10
CA VAL A 182 -11.34 -4.34 19.12
C VAL A 182 -10.66 -3.51 20.21
N ILE A 183 -9.84 -2.53 19.82
CA ILE A 183 -9.12 -1.66 20.75
C ILE A 183 -10.07 -0.77 21.56
N ALA A 184 -11.18 -0.32 20.97
CA ALA A 184 -12.22 0.43 21.69
C ALA A 184 -12.84 -0.37 22.87
N ASN A 185 -12.71 -1.70 22.87
CA ASN A 185 -13.17 -2.61 23.92
C ASN A 185 -12.03 -3.14 24.81
N GLU A 186 -10.86 -2.49 24.80
CA GLU A 186 -9.66 -2.89 25.55
C GLU A 186 -9.93 -3.14 27.04
N SER A 187 -10.82 -2.36 27.66
CA SER A 187 -11.18 -2.52 29.08
C SER A 187 -11.72 -3.91 29.42
N LYS A 188 -12.39 -4.57 28.46
CA LYS A 188 -12.95 -5.92 28.61
C LYS A 188 -12.04 -6.98 28.02
N ASN A 189 -11.63 -6.82 26.76
CA ASN A 189 -10.89 -7.85 26.04
C ASN A 189 -9.37 -7.87 26.35
N ARG A 190 -8.84 -6.84 27.03
CA ARG A 190 -7.42 -6.67 27.39
C ARG A 190 -6.45 -6.55 26.21
N MET A 191 -6.96 -6.21 25.03
CA MET A 191 -6.19 -6.09 23.80
C MET A 191 -5.96 -4.62 23.43
N SER A 192 -4.87 -4.08 23.96
CA SER A 192 -4.41 -2.72 23.64
C SER A 192 -3.93 -2.57 22.19
N ILE A 193 -3.80 -1.33 21.74
CA ILE A 193 -3.15 -1.00 20.47
C ILE A 193 -1.75 -1.63 20.35
N TRP A 194 -1.01 -1.70 21.47
CA TRP A 194 0.30 -2.35 21.52
C TRP A 194 0.17 -3.85 21.28
N ASN A 195 -0.75 -4.53 21.99
CA ASN A 195 -0.97 -5.96 21.86
C ASN A 195 -1.40 -6.35 20.43
N ILE A 196 -2.37 -5.62 19.86
CA ILE A 196 -2.83 -5.85 18.49
C ILE A 196 -1.71 -5.62 17.48
N SER A 197 -0.95 -4.52 17.62
CA SER A 197 0.14 -4.21 16.70
C SER A 197 1.23 -5.29 16.68
N THR A 198 1.62 -5.79 17.85
CA THR A 198 2.65 -6.83 17.99
C THR A 198 2.17 -8.17 17.43
N ILE A 199 0.93 -8.55 17.68
CA ILE A 199 0.36 -9.82 17.18
C ILE A 199 0.19 -9.78 15.65
N MET A 200 -0.21 -8.64 15.10
CA MET A 200 -0.52 -8.53 13.67
C MET A 200 0.69 -8.23 12.79
N ALA A 201 1.72 -7.56 13.31
CA ALA A 201 2.97 -7.27 12.60
C ALA A 201 3.52 -8.46 11.79
N PRO A 202 3.77 -9.65 12.37
CA PRO A 202 4.32 -10.79 11.63
C PRO A 202 3.35 -11.37 10.59
N ASN A 203 2.05 -11.11 10.70
CA ASN A 203 1.06 -11.58 9.73
C ASN A 203 0.88 -10.61 8.56
N LEU A 204 1.20 -9.32 8.75
CA LEU A 204 1.01 -8.26 7.74
C LEU A 204 2.31 -7.85 7.03
N PHE A 205 3.47 -8.10 7.64
CA PHE A 205 4.82 -7.75 7.15
C PHE A 205 5.78 -8.96 7.16
N PHE A 206 5.34 -10.12 6.69
CA PHE A 206 6.24 -11.28 6.59
C PHE A 206 7.17 -11.17 5.38
N SER A 207 8.39 -11.69 5.55
CA SER A 207 9.36 -11.97 4.49
C SER A 207 9.67 -13.46 4.49
N ARG A 208 10.01 -14.03 3.33
CA ARG A 208 10.49 -15.41 3.20
C ARG A 208 12.02 -15.51 3.15
N SER A 209 12.69 -14.35 3.15
CA SER A 209 14.14 -14.27 3.22
C SER A 209 14.63 -14.72 4.59
N LYS A 210 15.77 -15.41 4.61
CA LYS A 210 16.46 -15.76 5.85
C LYS A 210 17.07 -14.50 6.45
N HIS A 211 16.73 -14.22 7.70
CA HIS A 211 17.28 -13.14 8.49
C HIS A 211 17.90 -13.72 9.77
N SER A 212 18.83 -12.98 10.38
CA SER A 212 19.27 -13.31 11.74
C SER A 212 18.17 -12.97 12.75
N ASP A 213 18.14 -13.64 13.91
CA ASP A 213 17.16 -13.37 14.97
C ASP A 213 17.09 -11.88 15.36
N TYR A 214 18.25 -11.21 15.36
CA TYR A 214 18.34 -9.78 15.64
C TYR A 214 17.67 -8.91 14.57
N GLU A 215 17.83 -9.26 13.29
CA GLU A 215 17.17 -8.56 12.20
C GLU A 215 15.66 -8.79 12.22
N GLU A 216 15.21 -10.02 12.45
CA GLU A 216 13.78 -10.35 12.58
C GLU A 216 13.12 -9.54 13.70
N LEU A 217 13.80 -9.41 14.85
CA LEU A 217 13.32 -8.59 15.96
C LEU A 217 13.18 -7.10 15.56
N ARG A 218 14.15 -6.52 14.86
CA ARG A 218 14.08 -5.12 14.38
C ARG A 218 12.96 -4.92 13.36
N LEU A 219 12.79 -5.87 12.45
CA LEU A 219 11.69 -5.86 11.47
C LEU A 219 10.34 -5.92 12.19
N ALA A 220 10.16 -6.84 13.13
CA ALA A 220 8.92 -7.01 13.89
C ALA A 220 8.57 -5.76 14.71
N ASN A 221 9.54 -5.19 15.42
CA ASN A 221 9.34 -3.97 16.22
C ASN A 221 8.92 -2.77 15.36
N THR A 222 9.56 -2.60 14.20
CA THR A 222 9.24 -1.50 13.28
C THR A 222 7.90 -1.72 12.58
N ALA A 223 7.60 -2.95 12.17
CA ALA A 223 6.29 -3.32 11.62
C ALA A 223 5.16 -3.08 12.64
N ALA A 224 5.36 -3.46 13.90
CA ALA A 224 4.40 -3.16 14.97
C ALA A 224 4.23 -1.66 15.17
N HIS A 225 5.32 -0.89 15.19
CA HIS A 225 5.26 0.57 15.27
C HIS A 225 4.46 1.19 14.11
N ILE A 226 4.71 0.75 12.88
CA ILE A 226 3.97 1.18 11.70
C ILE A 226 2.47 0.90 11.85
N ILE A 227 2.08 -0.28 12.34
CA ILE A 227 0.67 -0.61 12.59
C ILE A 227 0.07 0.33 13.65
N ARG A 228 0.80 0.66 14.72
CA ARG A 228 0.33 1.64 15.71
C ARG A 228 0.07 3.01 15.09
N LEU A 229 0.98 3.49 14.24
CA LEU A 229 0.77 4.73 13.49
C LEU A 229 -0.47 4.65 12.60
N MET A 230 -0.70 3.52 11.93
CA MET A 230 -1.88 3.33 11.09
C MET A 230 -3.19 3.38 11.87
N LEU A 231 -3.21 2.75 13.06
CA LEU A 231 -4.38 2.70 13.94
C LEU A 231 -4.69 4.09 14.54
N ASN A 232 -3.65 4.82 14.99
CA ASN A 232 -3.79 6.15 15.58
C ASN A 232 -4.23 7.22 14.58
N TYR A 233 -3.69 7.21 13.36
CA TYR A 233 -3.91 8.28 12.37
C TYR A 233 -4.87 7.90 11.24
N GLN A 234 -5.77 6.96 11.51
CA GLN A 234 -6.66 6.38 10.50
C GLN A 234 -7.44 7.43 9.70
N LYS A 235 -7.99 8.46 10.37
CA LYS A 235 -8.83 9.50 9.74
C LYS A 235 -8.13 10.28 8.62
N ILE A 236 -6.80 10.42 8.71
CA ILE A 236 -5.99 11.20 7.76
C ILE A 236 -5.27 10.26 6.78
N LEU A 237 -4.80 9.11 7.26
CA LEU A 237 -3.98 8.17 6.50
C LEU A 237 -4.61 7.71 5.18
N TRP A 238 -5.93 7.50 5.15
CA TRP A 238 -6.64 7.02 3.96
C TRP A 238 -7.12 8.15 3.03
N LYS A 239 -6.83 9.41 3.33
CA LYS A 239 -7.12 10.53 2.42
C LYS A 239 -5.95 10.74 1.47
N VAL A 240 -6.23 11.08 0.22
CA VAL A 240 -5.17 11.41 -0.74
C VAL A 240 -4.62 12.80 -0.39
N PRO A 241 -3.30 12.96 -0.15
CA PRO A 241 -2.69 14.27 0.05
C PRO A 241 -3.00 15.25 -1.08
N SER A 242 -3.27 16.51 -0.72
CA SER A 242 -3.58 17.58 -1.67
C SER A 242 -2.47 17.80 -2.71
N PHE A 243 -1.20 17.68 -2.30
CA PHE A 243 -0.07 17.84 -3.21
C PHE A 243 -0.06 16.77 -4.33
N LEU A 244 -0.42 15.52 -4.02
CA LEU A 244 -0.55 14.46 -5.03
C LEU A 244 -1.73 14.71 -5.96
N ILE A 245 -2.84 15.22 -5.43
CA ILE A 245 -4.01 15.62 -6.25
C ILE A 245 -3.59 16.72 -7.23
N ASN A 246 -2.89 17.75 -6.76
CA ASN A 246 -2.41 18.86 -7.58
C ASN A 246 -1.43 18.39 -8.66
N GLN A 247 -0.52 17.47 -8.32
CA GLN A 247 0.42 16.89 -9.29
C GLN A 247 -0.31 16.06 -10.36
N VAL A 248 -1.35 15.32 -10.00
CA VAL A 248 -2.22 14.63 -10.98
C VAL A 248 -2.97 15.61 -11.87
N ARG A 249 -3.50 16.71 -11.32
CA ARG A 249 -4.19 17.76 -12.11
C ARG A 249 -3.25 18.36 -13.16
N ARG A 250 -2.06 18.81 -12.76
CA ARG A 250 -1.03 19.32 -13.67
C ARG A 250 -0.65 18.30 -14.75
N MET A 251 -0.50 17.03 -14.38
CA MET A 251 -0.17 15.97 -15.34
C MET A 251 -1.31 15.73 -16.36
N ASN A 252 -2.58 15.82 -15.91
CA ASN A 252 -3.74 15.72 -16.81
C ASN A 252 -3.80 16.90 -17.78
N GLU A 253 -3.59 18.12 -17.29
CA GLU A 253 -3.54 19.34 -18.10
C GLU A 253 -2.44 19.26 -19.16
N ALA A 254 -1.21 18.88 -18.76
CA ALA A 254 -0.10 18.69 -19.68
C ALA A 254 -0.43 17.62 -20.75
N THR A 255 -1.06 16.51 -20.36
CA THR A 255 -1.50 15.46 -21.30
C THR A 255 -2.55 16.00 -22.29
N MET A 256 -3.48 16.84 -21.82
CA MET A 256 -4.47 17.46 -22.70
C MET A 256 -3.83 18.45 -23.69
N LEU A 257 -2.88 19.27 -23.25
CA LEU A 257 -2.15 20.19 -24.11
C LEU A 257 -1.36 19.45 -25.19
N LEU A 258 -0.65 18.38 -24.84
CA LEU A 258 0.05 17.52 -25.80
C LEU A 258 -0.92 16.90 -26.81
N LYS A 259 -2.09 16.43 -26.37
CA LYS A 259 -3.14 15.91 -27.28
C LYS A 259 -3.70 16.99 -28.21
N LYS A 260 -3.84 18.24 -27.75
CA LYS A 260 -4.25 19.37 -28.61
C LYS A 260 -3.16 19.76 -29.61
N GLN A 261 -1.89 19.65 -29.22
CA GLN A 261 -0.77 19.93 -30.12
C GLN A 261 -0.47 18.78 -31.09
N LEU A 262 -0.77 17.52 -30.76
CA LEU A 262 -0.50 16.36 -31.63
C LEU A 262 -1.10 16.46 -33.04
N PRO A 263 -2.36 16.92 -33.26
CA PRO A 263 -2.91 17.17 -34.58
C PRO A 263 -2.09 18.19 -35.37
N SER A 264 -1.66 19.28 -34.71
CA SER A 264 -0.85 20.34 -35.29
C SER A 264 0.57 19.87 -35.60
N VAL A 265 1.19 19.10 -34.69
CA VAL A 265 2.52 18.50 -34.89
C VAL A 265 2.46 17.42 -35.97
N LYS A 266 1.43 16.58 -36.03
CA LYS A 266 1.23 15.63 -37.14
C LYS A 266 1.05 16.35 -38.48
N LYS A 267 0.33 17.48 -38.49
CA LYS A 267 0.16 18.32 -39.70
C LYS A 267 1.46 18.99 -40.12
N LEU A 268 2.26 19.46 -39.16
CA LEU A 268 3.61 20.01 -39.38
C LEU A 268 4.61 18.95 -39.84
N LEU A 269 4.58 17.75 -39.25
CA LEU A 269 5.41 16.62 -39.66
C LEU A 269 5.00 16.17 -41.06
N ARG A 270 3.71 16.02 -41.37
CA ARG A 270 3.24 15.74 -42.74
C ARG A 270 3.70 16.82 -43.73
N ARG A 271 3.60 18.11 -43.37
CA ARG A 271 4.14 19.20 -44.21
C ARG A 271 5.64 19.06 -44.42
N LYS A 272 6.43 18.78 -43.37
CA LYS A 272 7.87 18.55 -43.49
C LYS A 272 8.22 17.28 -44.27
N THR A 273 7.40 16.23 -44.22
CA THR A 273 7.58 15.02 -45.03
C THR A 273 7.29 15.31 -46.49
N ILE A 274 6.22 16.06 -46.80
CA ILE A 274 5.90 16.53 -48.15
C ILE A 274 6.98 17.48 -48.68
N GLU A 275 7.46 18.43 -47.87
CA GLU A 275 8.56 19.31 -48.25
C GLU A 275 9.87 18.54 -48.47
N ARG A 276 10.15 17.49 -47.69
CA ARG A 276 11.28 16.58 -47.93
C ARG A 276 11.12 15.76 -49.20
N GLU A 277 9.92 15.28 -49.53
CA GLU A 277 9.65 14.57 -50.79
C GLU A 277 9.78 15.50 -52.01
N VAL A 278 9.42 16.78 -51.87
CA VAL A 278 9.63 17.80 -52.91
C VAL A 278 11.13 18.10 -53.09
N ILE A 279 11.91 18.18 -52.00
CA ILE A 279 13.35 18.43 -52.08
C ILE A 279 14.12 17.22 -52.65
N ILE A 280 13.70 15.98 -52.36
CA ILE A 280 14.33 14.76 -52.90
C ILE A 280 14.09 14.61 -54.42
N ASN A 281 12.99 15.16 -54.94
CA ASN A 281 12.70 15.16 -56.38
C ASN A 281 13.44 16.26 -57.18
N THR A 282 14.18 17.15 -56.52
CA THR A 282 14.99 18.18 -57.19
C THR A 282 16.50 18.03 -57.05
N ASP A 283 17.01 17.17 -56.16
CA ASP A 283 18.45 16.92 -56.05
C ASP A 283 18.75 15.45 -55.76
N ALA A 284 18.81 14.64 -56.82
CA ALA A 284 19.35 13.29 -56.78
C ALA A 284 20.88 13.33 -56.77
N SER A 285 21.49 13.62 -55.62
CA SER A 285 22.84 13.17 -55.26
C SER A 285 23.15 13.59 -53.82
N TYR A 286 23.07 12.67 -52.85
CA TYR A 286 24.05 12.55 -51.74
C TYR A 286 23.70 11.37 -50.82
N LYS A 287 24.71 10.59 -50.42
CA LYS A 287 24.62 9.45 -49.48
C LYS A 287 24.61 9.95 -48.02
N PRO A 288 23.89 9.30 -47.08
CA PRO A 288 23.91 9.68 -45.67
C PRO A 288 25.10 9.06 -44.91
N GLN A 289 25.79 9.88 -44.12
CA GLN A 289 26.71 9.45 -43.05
C GLN A 289 26.03 9.59 -41.69
N ASP A 290 26.33 8.63 -40.80
CA ASP A 290 25.78 8.45 -39.46
C ASP A 290 26.01 9.64 -38.52
N PHE A 291 24.97 10.04 -37.78
CA PHE A 291 25.11 10.91 -36.61
C PHE A 291 24.40 10.31 -35.39
N LYS A 292 25.21 9.93 -34.39
CA LYS A 292 24.79 9.58 -33.02
C LYS A 292 24.48 10.87 -32.25
N GLY A 293 23.30 10.96 -31.64
CA GLY A 293 22.90 12.10 -30.80
C GLY A 293 22.26 11.64 -29.48
N THR A 294 23.02 11.72 -28.41
CA THR A 294 22.62 11.48 -27.01
C THR A 294 21.83 12.67 -26.46
N THR A 295 20.63 12.45 -25.91
CA THR A 295 19.88 13.50 -25.20
C THR A 295 20.04 13.31 -23.69
N LYS A 296 20.81 14.19 -23.03
CA LYS A 296 20.80 14.37 -21.57
C LYS A 296 19.72 15.39 -21.22
N ILE A 297 18.74 15.00 -20.40
CA ILE A 297 17.79 15.93 -19.77
C ILE A 297 18.33 16.26 -18.38
N ALA A 298 18.56 17.55 -18.15
CA ALA A 298 19.11 18.09 -16.92
C ALA A 298 18.09 18.02 -15.77
N LEU A 299 18.50 17.36 -14.68
CA LEU A 299 17.93 17.47 -13.33
C LEU A 299 18.81 18.45 -12.57
N PHE A 300 18.37 19.67 -12.26
CA PHE A 300 18.92 20.48 -11.16
C PHE A 300 18.03 21.69 -10.89
N LYS A 301 17.33 21.65 -9.74
CA LYS A 301 17.01 22.76 -8.81
C LYS A 301 16.04 22.22 -7.75
N LYS A 302 16.58 21.59 -6.71
CA LYS A 302 15.84 21.17 -5.51
C LYS A 302 16.78 21.35 -4.32
N ASN A 303 16.73 22.50 -3.68
CA ASN A 303 17.27 22.65 -2.31
C ASN A 303 16.67 23.83 -1.54
N GLU A 304 16.19 24.88 -2.20
CA GLU A 304 15.49 25.99 -1.51
C GLU A 304 13.98 25.81 -1.40
N GLU A 305 13.32 25.17 -2.37
CA GLU A 305 11.87 24.89 -2.29
C GLU A 305 11.49 23.89 -1.18
N PHE A 306 12.44 23.09 -0.69
CA PHE A 306 12.18 22.03 0.31
C PHE A 306 11.94 22.56 1.72
N ARG A 307 12.61 23.63 2.15
CA ARG A 307 12.38 24.24 3.48
C ARG A 307 11.04 24.96 3.55
N ASN A 308 10.55 25.46 2.41
CA ASN A 308 9.21 26.05 2.33
C ASN A 308 8.11 24.98 2.28
N LEU A 309 8.38 23.81 1.69
CA LEU A 309 7.44 22.68 1.67
C LEU A 309 7.20 22.10 3.08
N GLU A 310 8.22 22.04 3.95
CA GLU A 310 8.05 21.67 5.36
C GLU A 310 7.14 22.64 6.13
N LYS A 311 7.23 23.94 5.85
CA LYS A 311 6.38 24.97 6.46
C LYS A 311 4.95 24.96 5.90
N GLU A 312 4.78 24.81 4.59
CA GLU A 312 3.47 24.75 3.92
C GLU A 312 2.70 23.46 4.24
N LEU A 313 3.36 22.31 4.35
CA LEU A 313 2.72 21.05 4.75
C LEU A 313 2.33 21.05 6.24
N CYS A 314 3.08 21.75 7.09
CA CYS A 314 2.75 21.91 8.51
C CYS A 314 1.43 22.66 8.72
N VAL A 315 1.18 23.72 7.94
CA VAL A 315 -0.05 24.53 8.02
C VAL A 315 -1.24 23.77 7.42
N ASN A 316 -1.05 23.09 6.30
CA ASN A 316 -2.15 22.46 5.55
C ASN A 316 -2.66 21.13 6.13
N LEU A 317 -1.88 20.43 6.95
CA LEU A 317 -2.29 19.12 7.51
C LEU A 317 -2.90 19.19 8.91
N PHE A 318 -2.62 20.25 9.69
CA PHE A 318 -3.00 20.28 11.11
C PHE A 318 -3.67 21.57 11.59
N GLY A 319 -3.79 22.61 10.77
CA GLY A 319 -4.31 23.90 11.24
C GLY A 319 -3.35 24.56 12.24
N SER A 320 -3.42 25.88 12.33
CA SER A 320 -2.60 26.68 13.24
C SER A 320 -3.08 26.53 14.68
N GLU A 321 -2.62 25.52 15.40
CA GLU A 321 -2.66 25.52 16.86
C GLU A 321 -1.23 25.49 17.40
N SER A 322 -0.80 26.65 17.91
CA SER A 322 0.39 26.83 18.71
C SER A 322 0.20 26.12 20.05
N PRO A 323 1.15 25.32 20.54
CA PRO A 323 1.08 24.84 21.92
C PRO A 323 1.48 25.99 22.85
N GLU A 324 0.50 26.49 23.61
CA GLU A 324 0.78 27.27 24.82
C GLU A 324 1.64 26.43 25.76
N LYS A 325 2.68 27.10 26.27
CA LYS A 325 3.61 26.55 27.27
C LYS A 325 2.90 26.44 28.60
N THR A 326 2.94 25.26 29.20
CA THR A 326 3.07 25.05 30.65
C THR A 326 3.82 23.78 30.91
#